data_AF-A0A8H6VPT6-F1
#
_entry.id   AF-A0A8H6VPT6-F1
#
_cell.length_a   1.000
_cell.length_b   1.000
_cell.length_c   1.000
_cell.angle_alpha   90.00
_cell.angle_beta   90.00
_cell.angle_gamma   90.00
#
_symmetry.space_group_name_H-M   'P 1'
#
loop_
_entity.id
_entity.type
_entity.pdbx_description
1 polymer ?
#
loop_
_entity_poly.entity_id
_entity_poly.type
_entity_poly.pdbx_seq_one_letter_code
_entity_poly.pdbx_strand_id
1 'polypeptide(L)'
;MGNLANIYTDLGRHAEAEQLKQQVLKQRATILGANHPDTLWTMGNLANTYTHLGRHVEAKQLKQQVLKQQTVILGANHPETLRTMGNLASIYTHLGRHAEAEQLKQQVLKQQTAVLGANHPDTLQTMGNLANIYTDLGRHAEAEQLKQQVLKQRTAILGANHPDTLRAIGNLASTYSHLGRHAEAEQLQQQVLKQRTAILGANHPDTLWTMGNLASTYTQLGRHAEAEQLQQQVLKQRTAILGADHPDTLWTMGNLASTYTQLGKYAEAEQLQQKVLKQQTAILGADHPDTLWTMGNLASTYTHLGRHAEAEQLEQQVLEQRTAILGANHPHTLQTMGNLASTYTQLGRHAEAEQLHQQVLKQRTAILGANHPDTLWTMSNLASTYTHLGKYAEAEQLQQKVLKQQTAILGADHPDTLWTMGNLANIYTDLGRHAEAEQLKQQVLKQRATILGANHPDTLWTMGNLASTYTHLGRHAEAEQLEQQVLEQRTAILGANHPHTLQTMGNLALSYQNLSKHVDAEQLYKMVLEKQISILGQEHPNTVWTRKALASLQEEMQQMSESST
;
A
#
# COMPACT_ATOMS: atom_id res chain seq x y z
N MET A 1 10.84 -3.62 38.70
CA MET A 1 9.87 -4.29 37.80
C MET A 1 9.23 -3.32 36.80
N GLY A 2 8.63 -2.20 37.21
CA GLY A 2 8.00 -1.25 36.26
C GLY A 2 8.94 -0.69 35.18
N ASN A 3 10.14 -0.25 35.55
CA ASN A 3 11.13 0.25 34.57
C ASN A 3 11.63 -0.85 33.63
N LEU A 4 11.79 -2.08 34.13
CA LEU A 4 12.21 -3.23 33.31
C LEU A 4 11.15 -3.58 32.25
N ALA A 5 9.87 -3.48 32.59
CA ALA A 5 8.80 -3.72 31.62
C ALA A 5 8.74 -2.66 30.51
N ASN A 6 9.15 -1.42 30.81
CA ASN A 6 9.29 -0.38 29.80
C ASN A 6 10.49 -0.66 28.89
N ILE A 7 11.63 -1.07 29.45
CA ILE A 7 12.80 -1.48 28.67
C ILE A 7 12.47 -2.64 27.72
N TYR A 8 11.73 -3.65 28.18
CA TYR A 8 11.26 -4.72 27.28
C TYR A 8 10.31 -4.22 26.21
N THR A 9 9.51 -3.20 26.48
CA THR A 9 8.67 -2.57 25.45
C THR A 9 9.53 -1.89 24.40
N ASP A 10 10.57 -1.15 24.81
CA ASP A 10 11.47 -0.43 23.92
C ASP A 10 12.33 -1.38 23.07
N LEU A 11 12.60 -2.59 23.58
CA LEU A 11 13.30 -3.65 22.86
C LEU A 11 12.37 -4.53 21.98
N GLY A 12 11.08 -4.18 21.85
CA GLY A 12 10.10 -4.98 21.10
C GLY A 12 9.69 -6.29 21.75
N ARG A 13 10.13 -6.57 22.99
CA ARG A 13 9.81 -7.78 23.78
C ARG A 13 8.48 -7.61 24.51
N HIS A 14 7.41 -7.38 23.75
CA HIS A 14 6.10 -6.99 24.28
C HIS A 14 5.42 -8.07 25.14
N ALA A 15 5.62 -9.36 24.84
CA ALA A 15 5.06 -10.46 25.63
C ALA A 15 5.64 -10.53 27.06
N GLU A 16 6.94 -10.29 27.19
CA GLU A 16 7.59 -10.25 28.51
C GLU A 16 7.25 -8.97 29.27
N ALA A 17 7.13 -7.84 28.54
CA ALA A 17 6.63 -6.61 29.10
C ALA A 17 5.20 -6.77 29.65
N GLU A 18 4.33 -7.52 28.97
CA GLU A 18 2.98 -7.85 29.42
C GLU A 18 3.01 -8.57 30.77
N GLN A 19 3.78 -9.67 30.87
CA GLN A 19 3.86 -10.47 32.11
C GLN A 19 4.29 -9.61 33.30
N LEU A 20 5.34 -8.80 33.14
CA LEU A 20 5.79 -7.90 34.20
C LEU A 20 4.76 -6.82 34.53
N LYS A 21 4.08 -6.24 33.53
CA LYS A 21 3.03 -5.23 33.74
C LYS A 21 1.82 -5.80 34.46
N GLN A 22 1.41 -7.03 34.17
CA GLN A 22 0.34 -7.73 34.88
C GLN A 22 0.70 -7.98 36.35
N GLN A 23 1.93 -8.40 36.64
CA GLN A 23 2.41 -8.59 38.01
C GLN A 23 2.42 -7.27 38.80
N VAL A 24 2.98 -6.21 38.20
CA VAL A 24 3.02 -4.88 38.81
C VAL A 24 1.61 -4.35 39.04
N LEU A 25 0.70 -4.55 38.09
CA LEU A 25 -0.70 -4.16 38.22
C LEU A 25 -1.37 -4.86 39.40
N LYS A 26 -1.20 -6.19 39.52
CA LYS A 26 -1.76 -6.97 40.63
C LYS A 26 -1.23 -6.48 41.98
N GLN A 27 0.08 -6.25 42.09
CA GLN A 27 0.70 -5.74 43.32
C GLN A 27 0.18 -4.34 43.69
N ARG A 28 0.13 -3.41 42.72
CA ARG A 28 -0.35 -2.05 42.96
C ARG A 28 -1.83 -2.01 43.32
N ALA A 29 -2.65 -2.83 42.68
CA ALA A 29 -4.06 -2.96 43.04
C ALA A 29 -4.26 -3.44 44.49
N THR A 30 -3.40 -4.34 44.98
CA THR A 30 -3.44 -4.81 46.38
C THR A 30 -2.93 -3.77 47.37
N ILE A 31 -1.82 -3.08 47.07
CA ILE A 31 -1.15 -2.16 48.02
C ILE A 31 -1.82 -0.79 48.06
N LEU A 32 -2.14 -0.23 46.88
CA LEU A 32 -2.60 1.15 46.72
C LEU A 32 -4.12 1.22 46.46
N GLY A 33 -4.74 0.10 46.13
CA GLY A 33 -6.12 0.01 45.67
C GLY A 33 -6.26 0.14 44.15
N ALA A 34 -7.38 -0.37 43.63
CA ALA A 34 -7.68 -0.40 42.19
C ALA A 34 -7.79 1.00 41.55
N ASN A 35 -8.19 1.99 42.35
CA ASN A 35 -8.49 3.35 41.89
C ASN A 35 -7.32 4.32 42.08
N HIS A 36 -6.19 3.87 42.63
CA HIS A 36 -5.04 4.74 42.83
C HIS A 36 -4.45 5.20 41.48
N PRO A 37 -4.01 6.47 41.33
CA PRO A 37 -3.45 7.00 40.08
C PRO A 37 -2.35 6.11 39.47
N ASP A 38 -1.42 5.59 40.28
CA ASP A 38 -0.36 4.69 39.80
C ASP A 38 -0.88 3.32 39.33
N THR A 39 -1.95 2.82 39.93
CA THR A 39 -2.62 1.59 39.48
C THR A 39 -3.24 1.83 38.10
N LEU A 40 -3.97 2.94 37.94
CA LEU A 40 -4.58 3.35 36.67
C LEU A 40 -3.54 3.62 35.58
N TRP A 41 -2.40 4.23 35.92
CA TRP A 41 -1.26 4.42 35.01
C TRP A 41 -0.72 3.07 34.52
N THR A 42 -0.57 2.10 35.42
CA THR A 42 -0.10 0.75 35.06
C THR A 42 -1.09 0.04 34.15
N MET A 43 -2.40 0.11 34.45
CA MET A 43 -3.45 -0.41 33.57
C MET A 43 -3.41 0.25 32.20
N GLY A 44 -3.22 1.57 32.16
CA GLY A 44 -3.07 2.34 30.92
C GLY A 44 -1.88 1.85 30.08
N ASN A 45 -0.74 1.57 30.70
CA ASN A 45 0.44 1.05 30.01
C ASN A 45 0.30 -0.40 29.57
N LEU A 46 -0.40 -1.23 30.36
CA LEU A 46 -0.74 -2.60 29.95
C LEU A 46 -1.65 -2.60 28.71
N ALA A 47 -2.62 -1.68 28.66
CA ALA A 47 -3.46 -1.51 27.48
C ALA A 47 -2.64 -1.12 26.24
N ASN A 48 -1.60 -0.29 26.39
CA ASN A 48 -0.70 0.03 25.28
C ASN A 48 0.09 -1.22 24.83
N THR A 49 0.54 -2.05 25.77
CA THR A 49 1.20 -3.32 25.44
C THR A 49 0.27 -4.27 24.68
N TYR A 50 -1.01 -4.36 25.06
CA TYR A 50 -2.00 -5.11 24.27
C TYR A 50 -2.14 -4.56 22.85
N THR A 51 -2.12 -3.24 22.65
CA THR A 51 -2.10 -2.66 21.30
C THR A 51 -0.87 -3.09 20.51
N HIS A 52 0.32 -3.10 21.11
CA HIS A 52 1.55 -3.57 20.45
C HIS A 52 1.54 -5.06 20.11
N LEU A 53 0.77 -5.86 20.85
CA LEU A 53 0.59 -7.29 20.59
C LEU A 53 -0.56 -7.58 19.60
N GLY A 54 -1.21 -6.54 19.03
CA GLY A 54 -2.38 -6.71 18.16
C GLY A 54 -3.69 -7.05 18.90
N ARG A 55 -3.68 -7.12 20.24
CA ARG A 55 -4.85 -7.44 21.09
C ARG A 55 -5.70 -6.19 21.35
N HIS A 56 -6.19 -5.56 20.28
CA HIS A 56 -6.86 -4.25 20.34
C HIS A 56 -8.19 -4.27 21.11
N VAL A 57 -8.93 -5.39 21.10
CA VAL A 57 -10.19 -5.54 21.85
C VAL A 57 -9.95 -5.46 23.36
N GLU A 58 -8.92 -6.15 23.85
CA GLU A 58 -8.53 -6.12 25.25
C GLU A 58 -7.96 -4.76 25.64
N ALA A 59 -7.13 -4.16 24.77
CA ALA A 59 -6.62 -2.82 24.95
C ALA A 59 -7.77 -1.81 25.12
N LYS A 60 -8.82 -1.91 24.29
CA LYS A 60 -10.03 -1.08 24.36
C LYS A 60 -10.71 -1.23 25.71
N GLN A 61 -11.00 -2.46 26.14
CA GLN A 61 -11.70 -2.72 27.41
C GLN A 61 -10.95 -2.12 28.59
N LEU A 62 -9.64 -2.38 28.68
CA LEU A 62 -8.81 -1.89 29.76
C LEU A 62 -8.69 -0.36 29.74
N LYS A 63 -8.56 0.25 28.55
CA LYS A 63 -8.52 1.71 28.41
C LYS A 63 -9.84 2.39 28.77
N GLN A 64 -10.98 1.78 28.44
CA GLN A 64 -12.30 2.26 28.84
C GLN A 64 -12.49 2.23 30.36
N GLN A 65 -12.00 1.19 31.04
CA GLN A 65 -12.00 1.12 32.50
C GLN A 65 -11.17 2.25 33.12
N VAL A 66 -9.94 2.45 32.63
CA VAL A 66 -9.06 3.54 33.08
C VAL A 66 -9.72 4.90 32.86
N LEU A 67 -10.31 5.12 31.68
CA LEU A 67 -10.98 6.37 31.36
C LEU A 67 -12.15 6.66 32.30
N LYS A 68 -13.01 5.66 32.56
CA LYS A 68 -14.14 5.80 33.47
C LYS A 68 -13.67 6.21 34.86
N GLN A 69 -12.63 5.55 35.37
CA GLN A 69 -12.15 5.81 36.72
C GLN A 69 -11.41 7.15 36.84
N GLN A 70 -10.57 7.51 35.87
CA GLN A 70 -9.92 8.83 35.82
C GLN A 70 -10.94 9.95 35.70
N THR A 71 -12.01 9.76 34.94
CA THR A 71 -13.09 10.76 34.82
C THR A 71 -13.74 11.04 36.18
N VAL A 72 -13.94 10.00 37.00
CA VAL A 72 -14.53 10.15 38.35
C VAL A 72 -13.55 10.81 39.34
N ILE A 73 -12.28 10.45 39.30
CA ILE A 73 -11.28 10.91 40.28
C ILE A 73 -10.71 12.29 39.94
N LEU A 74 -10.31 12.49 38.69
CA LEU A 74 -9.58 13.67 38.22
C LEU A 74 -10.50 14.67 37.52
N GLY A 75 -11.67 14.22 37.06
CA GLY A 75 -12.58 14.99 36.24
C GLY A 75 -12.36 14.79 34.73
N ALA A 76 -13.38 15.11 33.94
CA ALA A 76 -13.39 14.93 32.48
C ALA A 76 -12.36 15.80 31.74
N ASN A 77 -12.04 16.98 32.27
CA ASN A 77 -11.14 17.95 31.63
C ASN A 77 -9.68 17.84 32.10
N HIS A 78 -9.38 16.89 32.99
CA HIS A 78 -8.02 16.73 33.48
C HIS A 78 -7.09 16.24 32.34
N PRO A 79 -5.86 16.77 32.20
CA PRO A 79 -4.95 16.41 31.11
C PRO A 79 -4.75 14.90 30.95
N GLU A 80 -4.60 14.17 32.06
CA GLU A 80 -4.50 12.70 32.05
C GLU A 80 -5.74 11.99 31.50
N THR A 81 -6.94 12.46 31.86
CA THR A 81 -8.21 11.93 31.34
C THR A 81 -8.29 12.16 29.83
N LEU A 82 -7.95 13.36 29.37
CA LEU A 82 -7.92 13.72 27.95
C LEU A 82 -6.89 12.89 27.16
N ARG A 83 -5.72 12.63 27.75
CA ARG A 83 -4.69 11.76 27.17
C ARG A 83 -5.19 10.31 27.02
N THR A 84 -5.87 9.79 28.04
CA THR A 84 -6.50 8.46 27.99
C THR A 84 -7.60 8.37 26.93
N MET A 85 -8.45 9.40 26.80
CA MET A 85 -9.43 9.51 25.71
C MET A 85 -8.74 9.52 24.35
N GLY A 86 -7.67 10.29 24.20
CA GLY A 86 -6.87 10.34 22.99
C GLY A 86 -6.29 8.98 22.60
N ASN A 87 -5.79 8.22 23.58
CA ASN A 87 -5.28 6.86 23.36
C ASN A 87 -6.40 5.87 23.02
N LEU A 88 -7.58 6.00 23.64
CA LEU A 88 -8.76 5.21 23.28
C LEU A 88 -9.20 5.45 21.84
N ALA A 89 -9.14 6.71 21.36
CA ALA A 89 -9.41 7.03 19.96
C ALA A 89 -8.44 6.30 19.01
N SER A 90 -7.14 6.25 19.34
CA SER A 90 -6.17 5.49 18.57
C SER A 90 -6.46 3.98 18.55
N ILE A 91 -6.94 3.41 19.66
CA ILE A 91 -7.38 2.01 19.69
C ILE A 91 -8.62 1.79 18.81
N TYR A 92 -9.55 2.75 18.75
CA TYR A 92 -10.67 2.68 17.81
C TYR A 92 -10.21 2.69 16.35
N THR A 93 -9.19 3.49 16.01
CA THR A 93 -8.57 3.44 14.68
C THR A 93 -8.02 2.05 14.36
N HIS A 94 -7.27 1.42 15.28
CA HIS A 94 -6.76 0.06 15.10
C HIS A 94 -7.84 -1.03 15.00
N LEU A 95 -9.06 -0.74 15.47
CA LEU A 95 -10.22 -1.62 15.34
C LEU A 95 -11.05 -1.32 14.09
N GLY A 96 -10.62 -0.39 13.23
CA GLY A 96 -11.39 0.05 12.05
C GLY A 96 -12.61 0.91 12.39
N ARG A 97 -12.77 1.35 13.65
CA ARG A 97 -13.90 2.15 14.14
C ARG A 97 -13.61 3.65 13.97
N HIS A 98 -13.31 4.06 12.74
CA HIS A 98 -12.79 5.39 12.42
C HIS A 98 -13.75 6.53 12.80
N ALA A 99 -15.07 6.36 12.64
CA ALA A 99 -16.04 7.38 13.03
C ALA A 99 -16.06 7.66 14.54
N GLU A 100 -15.95 6.62 15.37
CA GLU A 100 -15.85 6.79 16.83
C GLU A 100 -14.50 7.37 17.25
N ALA A 101 -13.42 6.99 16.54
CA ALA A 101 -12.11 7.57 16.73
C ALA A 101 -12.14 9.08 16.44
N GLU A 102 -12.74 9.48 15.32
CA GLU A 102 -12.90 10.87 14.91
C GLU A 102 -13.67 11.69 15.95
N GLN A 103 -14.87 11.23 16.33
CA GLN A 103 -15.72 11.92 17.31
C GLN A 103 -14.99 12.12 18.64
N LEU A 104 -14.36 11.07 19.15
CA LEU A 104 -13.62 11.14 20.41
C LEU A 104 -12.41 12.08 20.28
N LYS A 105 -11.71 12.07 19.15
CA LYS A 105 -10.54 12.94 18.95
C LYS A 105 -10.93 14.41 18.76
N GLN A 106 -12.05 14.71 18.09
CA GLN A 106 -12.61 16.06 18.00
C GLN A 106 -13.01 16.59 19.37
N GLN A 107 -13.63 15.75 20.21
CA GLN A 107 -13.95 16.11 21.59
C GLN A 107 -12.69 16.44 22.39
N VAL A 108 -11.68 15.56 22.35
CA VAL A 108 -10.39 15.78 23.04
C VAL A 108 -9.73 17.06 22.55
N LEU A 109 -9.72 17.30 21.23
CA LEU A 109 -9.13 18.50 20.64
C LEU A 109 -9.81 19.77 21.16
N LYS A 110 -11.15 19.79 21.18
CA LYS A 110 -11.93 20.92 21.69
C LYS A 110 -11.63 21.20 23.16
N GLN A 111 -11.60 20.15 23.98
CA GLN A 111 -11.34 20.26 25.41
C GLN A 111 -9.89 20.69 25.71
N GLN A 112 -8.90 20.09 25.05
CA GLN A 112 -7.49 20.49 25.19
C GLN A 112 -7.24 21.92 24.72
N THR A 113 -7.89 22.33 23.62
CA THR A 113 -7.81 23.73 23.15
C THR A 113 -8.34 24.70 24.20
N ALA A 114 -9.44 24.37 24.87
CA ALA A 114 -10.02 25.21 25.91
C ALA A 114 -9.20 25.25 27.21
N VAL A 115 -8.61 24.13 27.62
CA VAL A 115 -7.90 24.00 28.91
C VAL A 115 -6.42 24.36 28.81
N LEU A 116 -5.74 23.88 27.76
CA LEU A 116 -4.29 23.99 27.58
C LEU A 116 -3.92 25.09 26.56
N GLY A 117 -4.87 25.50 25.72
CA GLY A 117 -4.64 26.41 24.61
C GLY A 117 -4.32 25.70 23.29
N ALA A 118 -4.51 26.42 22.19
CA ALA A 118 -4.32 25.91 20.82
C ALA A 118 -2.86 25.54 20.49
N ASN A 119 -1.90 26.14 21.19
CA ASN A 119 -0.46 25.99 20.93
C ASN A 119 0.21 24.95 21.86
N HIS A 120 -0.53 24.36 22.79
CA HIS A 120 0.03 23.38 23.71
C HIS A 120 0.48 22.12 22.95
N PRO A 121 1.65 21.51 23.27
CA PRO A 121 2.15 20.32 22.59
C PRO A 121 1.13 19.19 22.46
N ASP A 122 0.37 18.91 23.53
CA ASP A 122 -0.69 17.88 23.52
C ASP A 122 -1.83 18.22 22.55
N THR A 123 -2.24 19.50 22.49
CA THR A 123 -3.28 19.95 21.56
C THR A 123 -2.81 19.76 20.11
N LEU A 124 -1.56 20.15 19.81
CA LEU A 124 -0.97 19.97 18.47
C LEU A 124 -0.79 18.49 18.11
N GLN A 125 -0.44 17.64 19.08
CA GLN A 125 -0.37 16.19 18.88
C GLN A 125 -1.75 15.60 18.59
N THR A 126 -2.78 16.04 19.31
CA THR A 126 -4.17 15.63 19.06
C THR A 126 -4.65 16.06 17.67
N MET A 127 -4.34 17.28 17.24
CA MET A 127 -4.62 17.73 15.87
C MET A 127 -3.95 16.85 14.81
N GLY A 128 -2.66 16.55 14.99
CA GLY A 128 -1.92 15.67 14.06
C GLY A 128 -2.51 14.26 13.99
N ASN A 129 -2.95 13.73 15.12
CA ASN A 129 -3.62 12.44 15.17
C ASN A 129 -5.03 12.46 14.53
N LEU A 130 -5.78 13.55 14.69
CA LEU A 130 -7.06 13.74 14.00
C LEU A 130 -6.85 13.82 12.49
N ALA A 131 -5.80 14.49 12.04
CA ALA A 131 -5.44 14.51 10.62
C ALA A 131 -5.12 13.11 10.07
N ASN A 132 -4.47 12.24 10.85
CA ASN A 132 -4.26 10.85 10.45
C ASN A 132 -5.58 10.08 10.34
N ILE A 133 -6.54 10.29 11.26
CA ILE A 133 -7.88 9.70 11.14
C ILE A 133 -8.59 10.19 9.86
N TYR A 134 -8.43 11.46 9.50
CA TYR A 134 -8.94 11.97 8.22
C TYR A 134 -8.25 11.31 7.02
N THR A 135 -6.95 11.03 7.09
CA THR A 135 -6.26 10.23 6.07
C THR A 135 -6.86 8.83 5.98
N ASP A 136 -7.09 8.14 7.10
CA ASP A 136 -7.69 6.79 7.13
C ASP A 136 -9.14 6.76 6.63
N LEU A 137 -9.84 7.90 6.68
CA LEU A 137 -11.19 8.10 6.13
C LEU A 137 -11.19 8.57 4.67
N GLY A 138 -10.04 8.70 4.02
CA GLY A 138 -9.92 9.23 2.66
C GLY A 138 -10.13 10.74 2.53
N ARG A 139 -10.26 11.47 3.65
CA ARG A 139 -10.45 12.94 3.69
C ARG A 139 -9.08 13.65 3.66
N HIS A 140 -8.31 13.40 2.61
CA HIS A 140 -6.92 13.85 2.50
C HIS A 140 -6.74 15.37 2.50
N ALA A 141 -7.67 16.13 1.90
CA ALA A 141 -7.63 17.59 1.92
C ALA A 141 -7.79 18.17 3.33
N GLU A 142 -8.68 17.59 4.14
CA GLU A 142 -8.86 18.02 5.54
C GLU A 142 -7.65 17.63 6.40
N ALA A 143 -7.07 16.46 6.13
CA ALA A 143 -5.82 16.03 6.77
C ALA A 143 -4.67 17.01 6.44
N GLU A 144 -4.56 17.45 5.18
CA GLU A 144 -3.57 18.44 4.75
C GLU A 144 -3.71 19.75 5.51
N GLN A 145 -4.93 20.32 5.58
CA GLN A 145 -5.21 21.57 6.28
C GLN A 145 -4.76 21.51 7.75
N LEU A 146 -5.14 20.45 8.47
CA LEU A 146 -4.73 20.26 9.86
C LEU A 146 -3.22 20.08 9.99
N LYS A 147 -2.57 19.31 9.12
CA LYS A 147 -1.11 19.09 9.17
C LYS A 147 -0.33 20.35 8.84
N GLN A 148 -0.79 21.18 7.91
CA GLN A 148 -0.22 22.49 7.63
C GLN A 148 -0.34 23.43 8.84
N GLN A 149 -1.50 23.44 9.51
CA GLN A 149 -1.69 24.23 10.73
C GLN A 149 -0.73 23.78 11.84
N VAL A 150 -0.62 22.47 12.10
CA VAL A 150 0.31 21.90 13.09
C VAL A 150 1.75 22.25 12.74
N LEU A 151 2.15 22.13 11.47
CA LEU A 151 3.50 22.46 11.03
C LEU A 151 3.81 23.94 11.26
N LYS A 152 2.90 24.84 10.86
CA LYS A 152 3.05 26.29 11.05
C LYS A 152 3.24 26.65 12.53
N GLN A 153 2.39 26.10 13.41
CA GLN A 153 2.46 26.35 14.85
C GLN A 153 3.75 25.79 15.47
N ARG A 154 4.14 24.54 15.15
CA ARG A 154 5.39 23.96 15.66
C ARG A 154 6.63 24.71 15.19
N THR A 155 6.62 25.15 13.93
CA THR A 155 7.72 25.95 13.38
C THR A 155 7.85 27.29 14.12
N ALA A 156 6.74 27.95 14.45
CA ALA A 156 6.75 29.21 15.18
C ALA A 156 7.22 29.07 16.64
N ILE A 157 6.87 27.96 17.31
CA ILE A 157 7.16 27.76 18.74
C ILE A 157 8.53 27.13 18.96
N LEU A 158 8.87 26.09 18.19
CA LEU A 158 10.03 25.23 18.42
C LEU A 158 11.15 25.50 17.41
N GLY A 159 10.85 26.22 16.33
CA GLY A 159 11.75 26.41 15.19
C GLY A 159 11.68 25.29 14.16
N ALA A 160 12.28 25.54 12.99
CA ALA A 160 12.23 24.63 11.84
C ALA A 160 12.96 23.30 12.06
N ASN A 161 14.01 23.32 12.90
CA ASN A 161 14.91 22.17 13.10
C ASN A 161 14.53 21.29 14.30
N HIS A 162 13.49 21.65 15.06
CA HIS A 162 13.09 20.86 16.22
C HIS A 162 12.57 19.48 15.80
N PRO A 163 12.89 18.38 16.51
CA PRO A 163 12.44 17.02 16.16
C PRO A 163 10.93 16.90 15.89
N ASP A 164 10.10 17.57 16.67
CA ASP A 164 8.65 17.60 16.48
C ASP A 164 8.19 18.36 15.23
N THR A 165 8.92 19.40 14.83
CA THR A 165 8.67 20.12 13.57
C THR A 165 9.03 19.22 12.40
N LEU A 166 10.20 18.57 12.44
CA LEU A 166 10.63 17.61 11.43
C LEU A 166 9.66 16.42 11.28
N ARG A 167 9.12 15.93 12.40
CA ARG A 167 8.06 14.92 12.42
C ARG A 167 6.78 15.42 11.73
N ALA A 168 6.39 16.66 11.98
CA ALA A 168 5.22 17.26 11.32
C ALA A 168 5.43 17.41 9.80
N ILE A 169 6.63 17.79 9.36
CA ILE A 169 6.98 17.84 7.92
C ILE A 169 6.86 16.44 7.30
N GLY A 170 7.38 15.39 7.95
CA GLY A 170 7.25 14.01 7.47
C GLY A 170 5.79 13.55 7.33
N ASN A 171 4.93 13.90 8.28
CA ASN A 171 3.50 13.59 8.23
C ASN A 171 2.78 14.34 7.10
N LEU A 172 3.17 15.59 6.82
CA LEU A 172 2.66 16.37 5.70
C LEU A 172 3.09 15.76 4.37
N ALA A 173 4.36 15.36 4.24
CA ALA A 173 4.86 14.68 3.05
C ALA A 173 4.10 13.37 2.75
N SER A 174 3.79 12.57 3.77
CA SER A 174 2.92 11.39 3.61
C SER A 174 1.53 11.77 3.08
N THR A 175 0.97 12.91 3.49
CA THR A 175 -0.34 13.39 2.99
C THR A 175 -0.26 13.82 1.54
N TYR A 176 0.82 14.49 1.14
CA TYR A 176 1.07 14.82 -0.25
C TYR A 176 1.19 13.55 -1.10
N SER A 177 1.81 12.49 -0.59
CA SER A 177 1.82 11.20 -1.28
C SER A 177 0.42 10.63 -1.51
N HIS A 178 -0.46 10.67 -0.49
CA HIS A 178 -1.86 10.24 -0.64
C HIS A 178 -2.70 11.13 -1.57
N LEU A 179 -2.27 12.36 -1.81
CA LEU A 179 -2.87 13.29 -2.77
C LEU A 179 -2.26 13.16 -4.19
N GLY A 180 -1.37 12.19 -4.42
CA GLY A 180 -0.65 12.04 -5.68
C GLY A 180 0.44 13.08 -5.94
N ARG A 181 0.71 13.97 -4.96
CA ARG A 181 1.72 15.05 -5.02
C ARG A 181 3.10 14.52 -4.61
N HIS A 182 3.57 13.46 -5.27
CA HIS A 182 4.78 12.74 -4.87
C HIS A 182 6.06 13.57 -4.95
N ALA A 183 6.17 14.48 -5.93
CA ALA A 183 7.32 15.39 -6.05
C ALA A 183 7.43 16.34 -4.84
N GLU A 184 6.30 16.86 -4.35
CA GLU A 184 6.30 17.71 -3.15
C GLU A 184 6.61 16.91 -1.88
N ALA A 185 6.13 15.66 -1.82
CA ALA A 185 6.48 14.73 -0.74
C ALA A 185 8.00 14.46 -0.72
N GLU A 186 8.61 14.24 -1.89
CA GLU A 186 10.06 14.03 -2.04
C GLU A 186 10.85 15.23 -1.53
N GLN A 187 10.51 16.45 -1.95
CA GLN A 187 11.21 17.67 -1.55
C GLN A 187 11.21 17.85 -0.02
N LEU A 188 10.04 17.66 0.61
CA LEU A 188 9.91 17.74 2.07
C LEU A 188 10.72 16.66 2.78
N GLN A 189 10.70 15.42 2.27
CA GLN A 189 11.44 14.30 2.87
C GLN A 189 12.96 14.46 2.71
N GLN A 190 13.45 14.93 1.57
CA GLN A 190 14.87 15.25 1.36
C GLN A 190 15.35 16.36 2.30
N GLN A 191 14.54 17.41 2.48
CA GLN A 191 14.83 18.46 3.45
C GLN A 191 14.95 17.90 4.88
N VAL A 192 13.96 17.11 5.32
CA VAL A 192 13.97 16.49 6.65
C VAL A 192 15.16 15.54 6.80
N LEU A 193 15.48 14.76 5.77
CA LEU A 193 16.60 13.82 5.79
C LEU A 193 17.92 14.56 5.98
N LYS A 194 18.15 15.64 5.23
CA LYS A 194 19.34 16.48 5.35
C LYS A 194 19.46 17.05 6.77
N GLN A 195 18.36 17.59 7.30
CA GLN A 195 18.35 18.20 8.65
C GLN A 195 18.58 17.16 9.75
N ARG A 196 17.87 16.01 9.72
CA ARG A 196 18.06 14.92 10.70
C ARG A 196 19.46 14.33 10.63
N THR A 197 20.01 14.16 9.43
CA THR A 197 21.39 13.68 9.26
C THR A 197 22.39 14.64 9.90
N ALA A 198 22.20 15.96 9.76
CA ALA A 198 23.08 16.95 10.36
C ALA A 198 22.97 17.04 11.90
N ILE A 199 21.77 16.84 12.45
CA ILE A 199 21.50 17.02 13.90
C ILE A 199 21.72 15.72 14.68
N LEU A 200 21.20 14.60 14.17
CA LEU A 200 21.13 13.31 14.86
C LEU A 200 22.15 12.30 14.33
N GLY A 201 22.71 12.56 13.15
CA GLY A 201 23.57 11.63 12.43
C GLY A 201 22.80 10.68 11.50
N ALA A 202 23.54 10.04 10.59
CA ALA A 202 23.00 9.13 9.57
C ALA A 202 22.40 7.84 10.13
N ASN A 203 22.85 7.41 11.31
CA ASN A 203 22.47 6.14 11.93
C ASN A 203 21.33 6.26 12.95
N HIS A 204 20.84 7.49 13.21
CA HIS A 204 19.77 7.69 14.19
C HIS A 204 18.45 7.07 13.69
N PRO A 205 17.65 6.41 14.55
CA PRO A 205 16.40 5.78 14.16
C PRO A 205 15.46 6.69 13.35
N ASP A 206 15.30 7.96 13.77
CA ASP A 206 14.49 8.94 13.03
C ASP A 206 15.04 9.29 11.64
N THR A 207 16.37 9.29 11.47
CA THR A 207 17.00 9.51 10.16
C THR A 207 16.71 8.33 9.25
N LEU A 208 16.89 7.10 9.76
CA LEU A 208 16.60 5.86 9.05
C LEU A 208 15.11 5.74 8.68
N TRP A 209 14.22 6.20 9.55
CA TRP A 209 12.79 6.28 9.26
C TRP A 209 12.50 7.23 8.10
N THR A 210 13.10 8.42 8.08
CA THR A 210 12.95 9.36 6.96
C THR A 210 13.48 8.78 5.65
N MET A 211 14.61 8.06 5.69
CA MET A 211 15.16 7.36 4.52
C MET A 211 14.18 6.31 3.99
N GLY A 212 13.56 5.52 4.87
CA GLY A 212 12.53 4.55 4.49
C GLY A 212 11.32 5.20 3.80
N ASN A 213 10.85 6.33 4.33
CA ASN A 213 9.75 7.09 3.72
C ASN A 213 10.14 7.67 2.35
N LEU A 214 11.37 8.19 2.22
CA LEU A 214 11.89 8.69 0.95
C LEU A 214 12.00 7.58 -0.10
N ALA A 215 12.42 6.37 0.29
CA ALA A 215 12.44 5.22 -0.61
C ALA A 215 11.04 4.82 -1.08
N SER A 216 10.03 4.90 -0.20
CA SER A 216 8.63 4.68 -0.59
C SER A 216 8.17 5.73 -1.61
N THR A 217 8.51 7.01 -1.40
CA THR A 217 8.21 8.07 -2.37
C THR A 217 8.92 7.85 -3.71
N TYR A 218 10.18 7.42 -3.71
CA TYR A 218 10.88 7.04 -4.94
C TYR A 218 10.19 5.89 -5.67
N THR A 219 9.63 4.93 -4.95
CA THR A 219 8.83 3.85 -5.56
C THR A 219 7.58 4.42 -6.25
N GLN A 220 6.87 5.36 -5.61
CA GLN A 220 5.70 6.03 -6.20
C GLN A 220 6.04 6.95 -7.39
N LEU A 221 7.29 7.41 -7.47
CA LEU A 221 7.83 8.17 -8.61
C LEU A 221 8.43 7.27 -9.70
N GLY A 222 8.31 5.94 -9.58
CA GLY A 222 8.89 4.98 -10.54
C GLY A 222 10.41 4.85 -10.47
N ARG A 223 11.07 5.48 -9.49
CA ARG A 223 12.53 5.48 -9.26
C ARG A 223 12.93 4.29 -8.39
N HIS A 224 12.57 3.08 -8.82
CA HIS A 224 12.70 1.86 -8.03
C HIS A 224 14.15 1.49 -7.68
N ALA A 225 15.11 1.77 -8.57
CA ALA A 225 16.54 1.53 -8.29
C ALA A 225 17.05 2.41 -7.14
N GLU A 226 16.63 3.67 -7.06
CA GLU A 226 17.00 4.57 -5.98
C GLU A 226 16.32 4.18 -4.66
N ALA A 227 15.07 3.71 -4.73
CA ALA A 227 14.39 3.12 -3.59
C ALA A 227 15.13 1.88 -3.05
N GLU A 228 15.56 0.97 -3.94
CA GLU A 228 16.33 -0.22 -3.60
C GLU A 228 17.65 0.16 -2.88
N GLN A 229 18.43 1.08 -3.46
CA GLN A 229 19.71 1.50 -2.86
C GLN A 229 19.51 2.08 -1.46
N LEU A 230 18.51 2.95 -1.30
CA LEU A 230 18.24 3.59 -0.01
C LEU A 230 17.74 2.58 1.03
N GLN A 231 16.88 1.64 0.64
CA GLN A 231 16.39 0.58 1.53
C GLN A 231 17.49 -0.42 1.92
N GLN A 232 18.40 -0.78 1.00
CA GLN A 232 19.56 -1.61 1.30
C GLN A 232 20.49 -0.93 2.31
N GLN A 233 20.71 0.38 2.15
CA GLN A 233 21.49 1.16 3.12
C GLN A 233 20.83 1.14 4.51
N VAL A 234 19.53 1.44 4.58
CA VAL A 234 18.78 1.42 5.86
C VAL A 234 18.81 0.02 6.47
N LEU A 235 18.62 -1.04 5.67
CA LEU A 235 18.62 -2.41 6.14
C LEU A 235 19.98 -2.78 6.75
N LYS A 236 21.08 -2.44 6.07
CA LYS A 236 22.43 -2.66 6.57
C LYS A 236 22.66 -1.95 7.92
N GLN A 237 22.26 -0.69 8.02
CA GLN A 237 22.42 0.10 9.24
C GLN A 237 21.55 -0.45 10.39
N ARG A 238 20.27 -0.73 10.16
CA ARG A 238 19.36 -1.30 11.18
C ARG A 238 19.83 -2.68 11.63
N THR A 239 20.28 -3.53 10.71
CA THR A 239 20.83 -4.84 11.05
C THR A 239 22.05 -4.71 11.95
N ALA A 240 22.94 -3.75 11.69
CA ALA A 240 24.14 -3.53 12.52
C ALA A 240 23.83 -2.97 13.92
N ILE A 241 22.79 -2.12 14.05
CA ILE A 241 22.46 -1.42 15.30
C ILE A 241 21.49 -2.23 16.17
N LEU A 242 20.43 -2.76 15.56
CA LEU A 242 19.30 -3.39 16.24
C LEU A 242 19.33 -4.93 16.12
N GLY A 243 20.11 -5.47 15.19
CA GLY A 243 20.10 -6.88 14.84
C GLY A 243 19.13 -7.22 13.70
N ALA A 244 19.29 -8.42 13.14
CA ALA A 244 18.48 -8.91 12.01
C ALA A 244 17.00 -9.15 12.38
N ASP A 245 16.76 -9.45 13.66
CA ASP A 245 15.48 -9.92 14.16
C ASP A 245 14.61 -8.80 14.76
N HIS A 246 15.14 -7.58 14.83
CA HIS A 246 14.40 -6.45 15.36
C HIS A 246 13.20 -6.10 14.45
N PRO A 247 12.02 -5.77 15.01
CA PRO A 247 10.83 -5.41 14.24
C PRO A 247 11.08 -4.37 13.14
N ASP A 248 11.80 -3.29 13.46
CA ASP A 248 12.15 -2.25 12.46
C ASP A 248 13.07 -2.76 11.34
N THR A 249 13.94 -3.74 11.61
CA THR A 249 14.78 -4.37 10.59
C THR A 249 13.92 -5.24 9.67
N LEU A 250 13.02 -6.04 10.24
CA LEU A 250 12.07 -6.88 9.50
C LEU A 250 11.12 -6.04 8.65
N TRP A 251 10.66 -4.89 9.16
CA TRP A 251 9.86 -3.93 8.40
C TRP A 251 10.63 -3.40 7.18
N THR A 252 11.91 -3.05 7.34
CA THR A 252 12.74 -2.62 6.21
C THR A 252 12.93 -3.75 5.18
N MET A 253 13.10 -4.99 5.62
CA MET A 253 13.16 -6.15 4.72
C MET A 253 11.85 -6.30 3.93
N GLY A 254 10.70 -6.15 4.57
CA GLY A 254 9.40 -6.18 3.89
C GLY A 254 9.26 -5.10 2.81
N ASN A 255 9.67 -3.86 3.11
CA ASN A 255 9.67 -2.77 2.13
C ASN A 255 10.63 -3.03 0.96
N LEU A 256 11.81 -3.60 1.24
CA LEU A 256 12.76 -3.98 0.19
C LEU A 256 12.20 -5.09 -0.70
N ALA A 257 11.51 -6.08 -0.15
CA ALA A 257 10.84 -7.12 -0.94
C ALA A 257 9.71 -6.55 -1.82
N SER A 258 8.96 -5.56 -1.32
CA SER A 258 7.99 -4.84 -2.14
C SER A 258 8.67 -4.11 -3.30
N THR A 259 9.81 -3.45 -3.07
CA THR A 259 10.58 -2.81 -4.15
C THR A 259 11.13 -3.82 -5.14
N TYR A 260 11.59 -4.99 -4.69
CA TYR A 260 11.97 -6.10 -5.57
C TYR A 260 10.83 -6.57 -6.45
N THR A 261 9.61 -6.64 -5.91
CA THR A 261 8.43 -6.95 -6.72
C THR A 261 8.20 -5.89 -7.81
N GLN A 262 8.35 -4.59 -7.50
CA GLN A 262 8.23 -3.52 -8.50
C GLN A 262 9.37 -3.51 -9.54
N LEU A 263 10.53 -4.08 -9.20
CA LEU A 263 11.66 -4.29 -10.10
C LEU A 263 11.58 -5.61 -10.89
N GLY A 264 10.51 -6.40 -10.72
CA GLY A 264 10.39 -7.72 -11.34
C GLY A 264 11.36 -8.78 -10.78
N LYS A 265 12.05 -8.49 -9.68
CA LYS A 265 12.95 -9.39 -8.94
C LYS A 265 12.14 -10.30 -7.99
N TYR A 266 11.21 -11.07 -8.57
CA TYR A 266 10.21 -11.80 -7.77
C TYR A 266 10.81 -12.91 -6.91
N ALA A 267 11.87 -13.59 -7.37
CA ALA A 267 12.55 -14.62 -6.59
C ALA A 267 13.23 -14.02 -5.34
N GLU A 268 13.89 -12.86 -5.48
CA GLU A 268 14.50 -12.14 -4.37
C GLU A 268 13.45 -11.60 -3.40
N ALA A 269 12.31 -11.13 -3.91
CA ALA A 269 11.17 -10.73 -3.09
C ALA A 269 10.62 -11.90 -2.27
N GLU A 270 10.37 -13.06 -2.91
CA GLU A 270 9.88 -14.28 -2.26
C GLU A 270 10.84 -14.73 -1.15
N GLN A 271 12.13 -14.86 -1.45
CA GLN A 271 13.13 -15.30 -0.48
C GLN A 271 13.18 -14.39 0.74
N LEU A 272 13.12 -13.07 0.53
CA LEU A 272 13.16 -12.09 1.61
C LEU A 272 11.87 -12.13 2.44
N GLN A 273 10.71 -12.22 1.81
CA GLN A 273 9.42 -12.33 2.50
C GLN A 273 9.31 -13.63 3.29
N GLN A 274 9.74 -14.77 2.75
CA GLN A 274 9.74 -16.05 3.48
C GLN A 274 10.64 -15.98 4.72
N LYS A 275 11.82 -15.35 4.61
CA LYS A 275 12.71 -15.11 5.76
C LYS A 275 12.03 -14.25 6.82
N VAL A 276 11.43 -13.13 6.43
CA VAL A 276 10.70 -12.23 7.33
C VAL A 276 9.53 -12.95 8.00
N LEU A 277 8.73 -13.68 7.22
CA LEU A 277 7.58 -14.44 7.70
C LEU A 277 8.00 -15.46 8.76
N LYS A 278 9.05 -16.24 8.50
CA LYS A 278 9.59 -17.21 9.46
C LYS A 278 10.00 -16.53 10.76
N GLN A 279 10.70 -15.39 10.67
CA GLN A 279 11.19 -14.69 11.86
C GLN A 279 10.05 -14.03 12.65
N GLN A 280 9.12 -13.36 11.97
CA GLN A 280 7.94 -12.75 12.61
C GLN A 280 7.05 -13.81 13.25
N THR A 281 6.85 -14.96 12.60
CA THR A 281 6.10 -16.08 13.18
C THR A 281 6.76 -16.59 14.46
N ALA A 282 8.09 -16.67 14.50
CA ALA A 282 8.82 -17.13 15.68
C ALA A 282 8.80 -16.12 16.85
N ILE A 283 8.86 -14.82 16.57
CA ILE A 283 8.94 -13.76 17.60
C ILE A 283 7.55 -13.30 18.05
N LEU A 284 6.67 -13.01 17.08
CA LEU A 284 5.38 -12.35 17.29
C LEU A 284 4.21 -13.33 17.28
N GLY A 285 4.41 -14.51 16.68
CA GLY A 285 3.36 -15.50 16.45
C GLY A 285 2.70 -15.38 15.07
N ALA A 286 1.99 -16.44 14.67
CA ALA A 286 1.33 -16.54 13.37
C ALA A 286 0.18 -15.54 13.20
N ASP A 287 -0.47 -15.19 14.31
CA ASP A 287 -1.68 -14.36 14.35
C ASP A 287 -1.37 -12.86 14.47
N HIS A 288 -0.09 -12.47 14.59
CA HIS A 288 0.27 -11.07 14.75
C HIS A 288 -0.01 -10.27 13.47
N PRO A 289 -0.53 -9.04 13.56
CA PRO A 289 -0.85 -8.22 12.39
C PRO A 289 0.29 -8.10 11.36
N ASP A 290 1.53 -7.92 11.83
CA ASP A 290 2.71 -7.84 10.96
C ASP A 290 3.03 -9.15 10.25
N THR A 291 2.84 -10.29 10.91
CA THR A 291 3.01 -11.62 10.30
C THR A 291 1.98 -11.83 9.19
N LEU A 292 0.71 -11.51 9.48
CA LEU A 292 -0.39 -11.59 8.51
C LEU A 292 -0.20 -10.61 7.33
N TRP A 293 0.41 -9.44 7.58
CA TRP A 293 0.78 -8.50 6.53
C TRP A 293 1.85 -9.08 5.59
N THR A 294 2.91 -9.68 6.14
CA THR A 294 3.96 -10.33 5.34
C THR A 294 3.41 -11.51 4.52
N MET A 295 2.50 -12.31 5.08
CA MET A 295 1.81 -13.38 4.34
C MET A 295 1.03 -12.83 3.14
N GLY A 296 0.30 -11.72 3.32
CA GLY A 296 -0.41 -11.07 2.21
C GLY A 296 0.52 -10.55 1.11
N ASN A 297 1.67 -9.99 1.48
CA ASN A 297 2.68 -9.56 0.50
C ASN A 297 3.29 -10.76 -0.25
N LEU A 298 3.53 -11.87 0.44
CA LEU A 298 4.01 -13.10 -0.18
C LEU A 298 2.98 -13.69 -1.17
N ALA A 299 1.69 -13.67 -0.82
CA ALA A 299 0.63 -14.06 -1.74
C ALA A 299 0.57 -13.17 -3.00
N SER A 300 0.78 -11.85 -2.84
CA SER A 300 0.91 -10.94 -3.97
C SER A 300 2.11 -11.29 -4.86
N THR A 301 3.25 -11.63 -4.27
CA THR A 301 4.44 -12.08 -5.02
C THR A 301 4.19 -13.40 -5.75
N TYR A 302 3.45 -14.34 -5.14
CA TYR A 302 3.00 -15.57 -5.82
C TYR A 302 2.08 -15.28 -7.00
N THR A 303 1.18 -14.29 -6.87
CA THR A 303 0.34 -13.85 -8.00
C THR A 303 1.18 -13.31 -9.15
N HIS A 304 2.22 -12.52 -8.89
CA HIS A 304 3.14 -12.04 -9.93
C HIS A 304 3.98 -13.15 -10.57
N LEU A 305 4.23 -14.24 -9.85
CA LEU A 305 4.88 -15.45 -10.37
C LEU A 305 3.91 -16.40 -11.10
N GLY A 306 2.62 -16.06 -11.19
CA GLY A 306 1.59 -16.95 -11.77
C GLY A 306 1.23 -18.15 -10.89
N ARG A 307 1.74 -18.19 -9.65
CA ARG A 307 1.51 -19.24 -8.65
C ARG A 307 0.22 -18.99 -7.88
N HIS A 308 -0.89 -18.84 -8.61
CA HIS A 308 -2.17 -18.38 -8.06
C HIS A 308 -2.78 -19.33 -6.99
N ALA A 309 -2.53 -20.63 -7.08
CA ALA A 309 -3.00 -21.59 -6.08
C ALA A 309 -2.31 -21.39 -4.71
N GLU A 310 -1.02 -21.07 -4.70
CA GLU A 310 -0.27 -20.80 -3.47
C GLU A 310 -0.64 -19.42 -2.88
N ALA A 311 -0.92 -18.44 -3.75
CA ALA A 311 -1.50 -17.16 -3.34
C ALA A 311 -2.86 -17.37 -2.65
N GLU A 312 -3.76 -18.15 -3.27
CA GLU A 312 -5.08 -18.47 -2.72
C GLU A 312 -4.97 -19.10 -1.33
N GLN A 313 -4.10 -20.10 -1.15
CA GLN A 313 -3.93 -20.79 0.13
C GLN A 313 -3.49 -19.82 1.24
N LEU A 314 -2.50 -18.97 0.97
CA LEU A 314 -2.05 -17.96 1.93
C LEU A 314 -3.14 -16.93 2.23
N GLU A 315 -3.85 -16.45 1.22
CA GLU A 315 -4.92 -15.47 1.39
C GLU A 315 -6.10 -16.01 2.18
N GLN A 316 -6.48 -17.28 1.98
CA GLN A 316 -7.50 -17.96 2.79
C GLN A 316 -7.06 -18.06 4.25
N GLN A 317 -5.83 -18.51 4.50
CA GLN A 317 -5.29 -18.58 5.86
C GLN A 317 -5.32 -17.20 6.56
N VAL A 318 -4.85 -16.15 5.88
CA VAL A 318 -4.86 -14.78 6.41
C VAL A 318 -6.30 -14.30 6.63
N LEU A 319 -7.22 -14.63 5.73
CA LEU A 319 -8.62 -14.23 5.85
C LEU A 319 -9.28 -14.86 7.08
N GLU A 320 -9.07 -16.16 7.30
CA GLU A 320 -9.58 -16.88 8.47
C GLU A 320 -9.05 -16.26 9.77
N GLN A 321 -7.73 -16.06 9.86
CA GLN A 321 -7.09 -15.48 11.05
C GLN A 321 -7.56 -14.04 11.32
N ARG A 322 -7.58 -13.17 10.29
CA ARG A 322 -8.07 -11.79 10.43
C ARG A 322 -9.55 -11.76 10.80
N THR A 323 -10.36 -12.67 10.26
CA THR A 323 -11.79 -12.78 10.62
C THR A 323 -11.96 -13.17 12.09
N ALA A 324 -11.15 -14.11 12.59
CA ALA A 324 -11.21 -14.54 13.99
C ALA A 324 -10.78 -13.44 14.96
N ILE A 325 -9.73 -12.68 14.63
CA ILE A 325 -9.10 -11.69 15.53
C ILE A 325 -9.78 -10.32 15.45
N LEU A 326 -10.03 -9.84 14.22
CA LEU A 326 -10.51 -8.48 13.95
C LEU A 326 -11.99 -8.44 13.59
N GLY A 327 -12.57 -9.57 13.17
CA GLY A 327 -13.92 -9.67 12.65
C GLY A 327 -13.98 -9.51 11.13
N ALA A 328 -15.09 -9.98 10.54
CA ALA A 328 -15.32 -9.98 9.10
C ALA A 328 -15.39 -8.58 8.45
N ASN A 329 -15.75 -7.57 9.24
CA ASN A 329 -15.97 -6.20 8.77
C ASN A 329 -14.75 -5.29 8.94
N HIS A 330 -13.65 -5.80 9.49
CA HIS A 330 -12.45 -4.97 9.69
C HIS A 330 -11.82 -4.58 8.34
N PRO A 331 -11.32 -3.34 8.15
CA PRO A 331 -10.71 -2.89 6.89
C PRO A 331 -9.65 -3.85 6.33
N HIS A 332 -8.74 -4.35 7.17
CA HIS A 332 -7.73 -5.35 6.76
C HIS A 332 -8.31 -6.72 6.39
N THR A 333 -9.41 -7.15 7.01
CA THR A 333 -10.10 -8.40 6.63
C THR A 333 -10.74 -8.23 5.25
N LEU A 334 -11.43 -7.10 5.03
CA LEU A 334 -12.02 -6.74 3.75
C LEU A 334 -10.97 -6.56 2.63
N GLN A 335 -9.77 -6.08 2.97
CA GLN A 335 -8.64 -6.02 2.05
C GLN A 335 -8.21 -7.43 1.61
N THR A 336 -8.02 -8.36 2.55
CA THR A 336 -7.67 -9.75 2.21
C THR A 336 -8.74 -10.41 1.35
N MET A 337 -10.02 -10.22 1.68
CA MET A 337 -11.13 -10.69 0.85
C MET A 337 -11.07 -10.13 -0.58
N GLY A 338 -10.76 -8.83 -0.73
CA GLY A 338 -10.62 -8.19 -2.03
C GLY A 338 -9.45 -8.76 -2.84
N ASN A 339 -8.33 -9.08 -2.18
CA ASN A 339 -7.18 -9.71 -2.84
C ASN A 339 -7.51 -11.15 -3.28
N LEU A 340 -8.16 -11.93 -2.40
CA LEU A 340 -8.62 -13.28 -2.74
C LEU A 340 -9.59 -13.29 -3.94
N ALA A 341 -10.47 -12.29 -4.03
CA ALA A 341 -11.36 -12.13 -5.18
C ALA A 341 -10.59 -11.83 -6.49
N SER A 342 -9.54 -11.00 -6.41
CA SER A 342 -8.63 -10.78 -7.53
C SER A 342 -7.91 -12.07 -7.93
N THR A 343 -7.43 -12.85 -6.97
CA THR A 343 -6.81 -14.16 -7.21
C THR A 343 -7.78 -15.14 -7.88
N TYR A 344 -9.04 -15.18 -7.45
CA TYR A 344 -10.10 -15.94 -8.14
C TYR A 344 -10.31 -15.49 -9.58
N THR A 345 -10.22 -14.19 -9.86
CA THR A 345 -10.28 -13.69 -11.24
C THR A 345 -9.11 -14.24 -12.07
N GLN A 346 -7.89 -14.27 -11.54
CA GLN A 346 -6.72 -14.85 -12.23
C GLN A 346 -6.83 -16.37 -12.43
N LEU A 347 -7.49 -17.07 -11.52
CA LEU A 347 -7.78 -18.51 -11.63
C LEU A 347 -8.95 -18.84 -12.59
N GLY A 348 -9.59 -17.84 -13.21
CA GLY A 348 -10.77 -18.03 -14.05
C GLY A 348 -12.08 -18.29 -13.27
N ARG A 349 -12.03 -18.20 -11.94
CA ARG A 349 -13.17 -18.39 -11.02
C ARG A 349 -13.98 -17.10 -10.86
N HIS A 350 -14.40 -16.53 -11.99
CA HIS A 350 -14.97 -15.18 -12.05
C HIS A 350 -16.28 -15.01 -11.26
N ALA A 351 -17.11 -16.05 -11.16
CA ALA A 351 -18.34 -16.01 -10.37
C ALA A 351 -18.06 -15.88 -8.87
N GLU A 352 -17.05 -16.59 -8.36
CA GLU A 352 -16.64 -16.50 -6.95
C GLU A 352 -15.98 -15.15 -6.65
N ALA A 353 -15.17 -14.64 -7.59
CA ALA A 353 -14.63 -13.28 -7.52
C ALA A 353 -15.75 -12.22 -7.45
N GLU A 354 -16.77 -12.33 -8.30
CA GLU A 354 -17.93 -11.41 -8.31
C GLU A 354 -18.63 -11.40 -6.94
N GLN A 355 -18.95 -12.57 -6.38
CA GLN A 355 -19.61 -12.67 -5.08
C GLN A 355 -18.78 -12.00 -3.98
N LEU A 356 -17.48 -12.29 -3.94
CA LEU A 356 -16.60 -11.79 -2.89
C LEU A 356 -16.38 -10.27 -3.03
N HIS A 357 -16.19 -9.74 -4.25
CA HIS A 357 -16.12 -8.30 -4.49
C HIS A 357 -17.43 -7.58 -4.15
N GLN A 358 -18.60 -8.14 -4.48
CA GLN A 358 -19.90 -7.56 -4.10
C GLN A 358 -20.07 -7.53 -2.58
N GLN A 359 -19.67 -8.58 -1.87
CA GLN A 359 -19.68 -8.61 -0.41
C GLN A 359 -18.78 -7.52 0.17
N VAL A 360 -17.53 -7.41 -0.30
CA VAL A 360 -16.58 -6.38 0.15
C VAL A 360 -17.12 -4.99 -0.14
N LEU A 361 -17.68 -4.76 -1.34
CA LEU A 361 -18.24 -3.48 -1.75
C LEU A 361 -19.38 -3.06 -0.82
N LYS A 362 -20.29 -3.98 -0.51
CA LYS A 362 -21.41 -3.73 0.40
C LYS A 362 -20.90 -3.32 1.79
N GLN A 363 -19.93 -4.05 2.35
CA GLN A 363 -19.40 -3.76 3.69
C GLN A 363 -18.60 -2.45 3.71
N ARG A 364 -17.70 -2.23 2.76
CA ARG A 364 -16.94 -0.96 2.66
C ARG A 364 -17.86 0.23 2.46
N THR A 365 -18.91 0.10 1.65
CA THR A 365 -19.91 1.16 1.49
C THR A 365 -20.62 1.47 2.80
N ALA A 366 -20.96 0.46 3.60
CA ALA A 366 -21.63 0.65 4.89
C ALA A 366 -20.72 1.28 5.95
N ILE A 367 -19.43 0.95 5.95
CA ILE A 367 -18.47 1.34 7.00
C ILE A 367 -17.75 2.64 6.67
N LEU A 368 -17.25 2.76 5.44
CA LEU A 368 -16.41 3.85 4.97
C LEU A 368 -17.18 4.85 4.08
N GLY A 369 -18.33 4.44 3.55
CA GLY A 369 -19.11 5.23 2.60
C GLY A 369 -18.74 4.94 1.14
N ALA A 370 -19.63 5.36 0.23
CA ALA A 370 -19.52 5.10 -1.21
C ALA A 370 -18.38 5.87 -1.91
N ASN A 371 -17.83 6.90 -1.26
CA ASN A 371 -16.82 7.81 -1.80
C ASN A 371 -15.41 7.53 -1.27
N HIS A 372 -15.26 6.57 -0.35
CA HIS A 372 -13.95 6.25 0.21
C HIS A 372 -13.04 5.62 -0.85
N PRO A 373 -11.74 5.96 -0.89
CA PRO A 373 -10.78 5.39 -1.86
C PRO A 373 -10.83 3.85 -1.93
N ASP A 374 -10.80 3.15 -0.80
CA ASP A 374 -10.92 1.69 -0.76
C ASP A 374 -12.25 1.14 -1.32
N THR A 375 -13.36 1.87 -1.15
CA THR A 375 -14.65 1.49 -1.71
C THR A 375 -14.63 1.64 -3.24
N LEU A 376 -14.06 2.75 -3.73
CA LEU A 376 -13.89 3.03 -5.16
C LEU A 376 -12.95 2.01 -5.82
N TRP A 377 -11.87 1.62 -5.13
CA TRP A 377 -10.98 0.55 -5.59
C TRP A 377 -11.71 -0.79 -5.72
N THR A 378 -12.55 -1.16 -4.75
CA THR A 378 -13.37 -2.37 -4.88
C THR A 378 -14.35 -2.30 -6.05
N MET A 379 -14.93 -1.12 -6.32
CA MET A 379 -15.79 -0.92 -7.49
C MET A 379 -15.00 -1.14 -8.80
N SER A 380 -13.78 -0.60 -8.91
CA SER A 380 -12.92 -0.82 -10.08
C SER A 380 -12.54 -2.29 -10.27
N ASN A 381 -12.23 -3.00 -9.19
CA ASN A 381 -11.94 -4.44 -9.27
C ASN A 381 -13.17 -5.25 -9.70
N LEU A 382 -14.34 -4.93 -9.15
CA LEU A 382 -15.59 -5.56 -9.56
C LEU A 382 -15.90 -5.27 -11.05
N ALA A 383 -15.63 -4.05 -11.53
CA ALA A 383 -15.77 -3.72 -12.94
C ALA A 383 -14.85 -4.59 -13.80
N SER A 384 -13.60 -4.79 -13.40
CA SER A 384 -12.67 -5.72 -14.06
C SER A 384 -13.21 -7.16 -14.10
N THR A 385 -13.73 -7.66 -12.97
CA THR A 385 -14.38 -8.99 -12.93
C THR A 385 -15.58 -9.08 -13.87
N TYR A 386 -16.40 -8.02 -13.98
CA TYR A 386 -17.49 -7.95 -14.95
C TYR A 386 -16.98 -8.02 -16.40
N THR A 387 -15.87 -7.36 -16.72
CA THR A 387 -15.22 -7.47 -18.03
C THR A 387 -14.86 -8.93 -18.35
N HIS A 388 -14.27 -9.66 -17.40
CA HIS A 388 -13.95 -11.08 -17.58
C HIS A 388 -15.19 -11.99 -17.70
N LEU A 389 -16.32 -11.58 -17.12
CA LEU A 389 -17.61 -12.27 -17.26
C LEU A 389 -18.37 -11.89 -18.56
N GLY A 390 -17.83 -10.99 -19.38
CA GLY A 390 -18.53 -10.44 -20.55
C GLY A 390 -19.67 -9.47 -20.21
N LYS A 391 -19.80 -9.04 -18.95
CA LYS A 391 -20.78 -8.06 -18.46
C LYS A 391 -20.28 -6.63 -18.70
N TYR A 392 -19.99 -6.30 -19.96
CA TYR A 392 -19.29 -5.06 -20.32
C TYR A 392 -20.09 -3.79 -19.99
N ALA A 393 -21.43 -3.83 -20.10
CA ALA A 393 -22.27 -2.67 -19.78
C ALA A 393 -22.24 -2.35 -18.28
N GLU A 394 -22.27 -3.37 -17.43
CA GLU A 394 -22.15 -3.23 -15.98
C GLU A 394 -20.75 -2.76 -15.58
N ALA A 395 -19.71 -3.26 -16.25
CA ALA A 395 -18.33 -2.81 -16.07
C ALA A 395 -18.19 -1.32 -16.43
N GLU A 396 -18.69 -0.89 -17.58
CA GLU A 396 -18.66 0.50 -18.05
C GLU A 396 -19.38 1.43 -17.06
N GLN A 397 -20.61 1.10 -16.66
CA GLN A 397 -21.39 1.91 -15.74
C GLN A 397 -20.69 2.09 -14.38
N LEU A 398 -20.14 0.99 -13.85
CA LEU A 398 -19.44 1.02 -12.57
C LEU A 398 -18.15 1.85 -12.67
N GLN A 399 -17.39 1.68 -13.75
CA GLN A 399 -16.13 2.40 -13.96
C GLN A 399 -16.36 3.91 -14.20
N GLN A 400 -17.41 4.28 -14.94
CA GLN A 400 -17.81 5.70 -15.13
C GLN A 400 -18.22 6.34 -13.80
N LYS A 401 -18.95 5.61 -12.94
CA LYS A 401 -19.31 6.08 -11.60
C LYS A 401 -18.06 6.35 -10.76
N VAL A 402 -17.10 5.40 -10.74
CA VAL A 402 -15.83 5.57 -10.03
C VAL A 402 -15.06 6.78 -10.55
N LEU A 403 -14.95 6.92 -11.88
CA LEU A 403 -14.25 8.04 -12.51
C LEU A 403 -14.84 9.39 -12.09
N LYS A 404 -16.17 9.51 -12.12
CA LYS A 404 -16.87 10.73 -11.70
C LYS A 404 -16.59 11.05 -10.22
N GLN A 405 -16.64 10.05 -9.34
CA GLN A 405 -16.40 10.24 -7.91
C GLN A 405 -14.95 10.61 -7.63
N GLN A 406 -13.97 9.89 -8.19
CA GLN A 406 -12.55 10.20 -8.02
C GLN A 406 -12.18 11.58 -8.58
N THR A 407 -12.74 11.95 -9.74
CA THR A 407 -12.52 13.29 -10.31
C THR A 407 -13.03 14.39 -9.38
N ALA A 408 -14.18 14.18 -8.73
CA ALA A 408 -14.76 15.14 -7.80
C ALA A 408 -13.97 15.26 -6.48
N ILE A 409 -13.37 14.17 -6.01
CA ILE A 409 -12.71 14.09 -4.69
C ILE A 409 -11.21 14.38 -4.77
N LEU A 410 -10.54 13.75 -5.74
CA LEU A 410 -9.08 13.78 -5.91
C LEU A 410 -8.63 14.73 -7.02
N GLY A 411 -9.54 15.05 -7.96
CA GLY A 411 -9.22 15.82 -9.17
C GLY A 411 -8.95 14.93 -10.38
N ALA A 412 -9.02 15.53 -11.56
CA ALA A 412 -8.82 14.83 -12.85
C ALA A 412 -7.38 14.33 -13.06
N ASP A 413 -6.42 14.99 -12.41
CA ASP A 413 -4.99 14.73 -12.56
C ASP A 413 -4.43 13.74 -11.52
N HIS A 414 -5.25 13.28 -10.57
CA HIS A 414 -4.78 12.33 -9.56
C HIS A 414 -4.41 10.97 -10.22
N PRO A 415 -3.30 10.31 -9.81
CA PRO A 415 -2.88 9.02 -10.36
C PRO A 415 -3.99 7.96 -10.39
N ASP A 416 -4.77 7.83 -9.32
CA ASP A 416 -5.91 6.90 -9.25
C ASP A 416 -7.04 7.26 -10.24
N THR A 417 -7.32 8.55 -10.46
CA THR A 417 -8.32 8.98 -11.44
C THR A 417 -7.85 8.61 -12.85
N LEU A 418 -6.57 8.84 -13.16
CA LEU A 418 -5.96 8.49 -14.44
C LEU A 418 -5.91 6.96 -14.65
N TRP A 419 -5.70 6.19 -13.59
CA TRP A 419 -5.80 4.73 -13.62
C TRP A 419 -7.22 4.28 -14.00
N THR A 420 -8.22 4.85 -13.34
CA THR A 420 -9.63 4.56 -13.61
C THR A 420 -10.04 4.92 -15.03
N MET A 421 -9.54 6.03 -15.58
CA MET A 421 -9.71 6.40 -16.99
C MET A 421 -9.08 5.37 -17.94
N GLY A 422 -7.86 4.90 -17.62
CA GLY A 422 -7.20 3.85 -18.39
C GLY A 422 -7.99 2.54 -18.42
N ASN A 423 -8.54 2.12 -17.29
CA ASN A 423 -9.41 0.95 -17.19
C ASN A 423 -10.71 1.11 -18.01
N LEU A 424 -11.31 2.30 -17.98
CA LEU A 424 -12.49 2.60 -18.82
C LEU A 424 -12.14 2.51 -20.31
N ALA A 425 -10.97 2.98 -20.71
CA ALA A 425 -10.51 2.86 -22.09
C ALA A 425 -10.27 1.40 -22.52
N ASN A 426 -9.84 0.54 -21.60
CA ASN A 426 -9.72 -0.89 -21.87
C ASN A 426 -11.11 -1.52 -22.05
N ILE A 427 -12.09 -1.19 -21.21
CA ILE A 427 -13.49 -1.63 -21.40
C ILE A 427 -14.04 -1.18 -22.77
N TYR A 428 -13.73 0.05 -23.21
CA TYR A 428 -14.10 0.50 -24.56
C TYR A 428 -13.40 -0.29 -25.67
N THR A 429 -12.17 -0.74 -25.44
CA THR A 429 -11.46 -1.61 -26.39
C THR A 429 -12.19 -2.96 -26.51
N ASP A 430 -12.58 -3.56 -25.38
CA ASP A 430 -13.29 -4.85 -25.35
C ASP A 430 -14.71 -4.76 -25.96
N LEU A 431 -15.34 -3.58 -25.87
CA LEU A 431 -16.60 -3.26 -26.55
C LEU A 431 -16.46 -2.96 -28.05
N GLY A 432 -15.24 -2.95 -28.61
CA GLY A 432 -14.97 -2.58 -30.00
C GLY A 432 -15.05 -1.07 -30.28
N ARG A 433 -15.21 -0.22 -29.24
CA ARG A 433 -15.22 1.25 -29.32
C ARG A 433 -13.80 1.82 -29.35
N HIS A 434 -13.00 1.35 -30.30
CA HIS A 434 -11.56 1.63 -30.35
C HIS A 434 -11.21 3.13 -30.48
N ALA A 435 -12.02 3.93 -31.18
CA ALA A 435 -11.79 5.36 -31.32
C ALA A 435 -11.95 6.11 -29.97
N GLU A 436 -12.94 5.73 -29.16
CA GLU A 436 -13.14 6.29 -27.84
C GLU A 436 -12.03 5.84 -26.86
N ALA A 437 -11.63 4.57 -26.97
CA ALA A 437 -10.50 4.03 -26.21
C ALA A 437 -9.21 4.78 -26.53
N GLU A 438 -8.93 5.03 -27.81
CA GLU A 438 -7.77 5.79 -28.28
C GLU A 438 -7.76 7.21 -27.69
N GLN A 439 -8.87 7.95 -27.83
CA GLN A 439 -8.98 9.32 -27.29
C GLN A 439 -8.71 9.36 -25.79
N LEU A 440 -9.31 8.44 -25.03
CA LEU A 440 -9.15 8.40 -23.59
C LEU A 440 -7.71 8.00 -23.19
N LYS A 441 -7.09 7.02 -23.88
CA LYS A 441 -5.69 6.64 -23.66
C LYS A 441 -4.71 7.77 -23.99
N GLN A 442 -4.94 8.52 -25.08
CA GLN A 442 -4.13 9.69 -25.42
C GLN A 442 -4.24 10.80 -24.37
N GLN A 443 -5.45 11.06 -23.86
CA GLN A 443 -5.65 12.01 -22.76
C GLN A 443 -4.88 11.58 -21.52
N VAL A 444 -5.02 10.33 -21.08
CA VAL A 444 -4.32 9.79 -19.91
C VAL A 444 -2.81 9.83 -20.10
N LEU A 445 -2.31 9.48 -21.30
CA LEU A 445 -0.88 9.50 -21.61
C LEU A 445 -0.32 10.92 -21.47
N LYS A 446 -1.01 11.93 -22.02
CA LYS A 446 -0.62 13.34 -21.91
C LYS A 446 -0.58 13.81 -20.46
N GLN A 447 -1.61 13.49 -19.67
CA GLN A 447 -1.68 13.88 -18.26
C GLN A 447 -0.59 13.19 -17.45
N ARG A 448 -0.42 11.87 -17.57
CA ARG A 448 0.65 11.12 -16.88
C ARG A 448 2.03 11.61 -17.25
N ALA A 449 2.29 11.89 -18.53
CA ALA A 449 3.56 12.45 -18.97
C ALA A 449 3.86 13.84 -18.35
N THR A 450 2.82 14.63 -18.08
CA THR A 450 2.95 15.94 -17.42
C THR A 450 3.21 15.82 -15.93
N ILE A 451 2.53 14.89 -15.25
CA ILE A 451 2.50 14.80 -13.79
C ILE A 451 3.60 13.89 -13.24
N LEU A 452 3.78 12.73 -13.86
CA LEU A 452 4.73 11.69 -13.45
C LEU A 452 6.02 11.73 -14.29
N GLY A 453 5.96 12.34 -15.47
CA GLY A 453 7.02 12.34 -16.47
C GLY A 453 6.84 11.27 -17.55
N ALA A 454 7.47 11.50 -18.70
CA ALA A 454 7.39 10.60 -19.87
C ALA A 454 7.92 9.18 -19.59
N ASN A 455 8.87 9.09 -18.65
CA ASN A 455 9.61 7.86 -18.34
C ASN A 455 9.01 7.08 -17.16
N HIS A 456 7.94 7.59 -16.53
CA HIS A 456 7.32 6.87 -15.42
C HIS A 456 6.75 5.52 -15.88
N PRO A 457 6.88 4.42 -15.11
CA PRO A 457 6.35 3.11 -15.46
C PRO A 457 4.87 3.12 -15.89
N ASP A 458 4.01 3.89 -15.20
CA ASP A 458 2.59 4.04 -15.56
C ASP A 458 2.35 4.82 -16.85
N THR A 459 3.21 5.80 -17.17
CA THR A 459 3.16 6.51 -18.46
C THR A 459 3.50 5.53 -19.58
N LEU A 460 4.57 4.74 -19.41
CA LEU A 460 4.99 3.71 -20.36
C LEU A 460 3.96 2.58 -20.48
N TRP A 461 3.26 2.23 -19.41
CA TRP A 461 2.13 1.30 -19.44
C TRP A 461 0.98 1.81 -20.29
N THR A 462 0.59 3.08 -20.11
CA THR A 462 -0.45 3.71 -20.93
C THR A 462 -0.06 3.73 -22.40
N MET A 463 1.21 4.04 -22.68
CA MET A 463 1.77 4.07 -24.02
C MET A 463 1.73 2.68 -24.69
N GLY A 464 2.09 1.62 -23.96
CA GLY A 464 1.94 0.24 -24.45
C GLY A 464 0.48 -0.16 -24.71
N ASN A 465 -0.45 0.24 -23.85
CA ASN A 465 -1.88 -0.04 -24.06
C ASN A 465 -2.47 0.75 -25.24
N LEU A 466 -1.93 1.94 -25.54
CA LEU A 466 -2.26 2.70 -26.74
C LEU A 466 -1.74 1.99 -27.99
N ALA A 467 -0.51 1.46 -27.95
CA ALA A 467 0.04 0.68 -29.07
C ALA A 467 -0.80 -0.57 -29.38
N SER A 468 -1.22 -1.30 -28.35
CA SER A 468 -2.17 -2.41 -28.51
C SER A 468 -3.49 -1.98 -29.14
N THR A 469 -3.99 -0.77 -28.83
CA THR A 469 -5.19 -0.21 -29.47
C THR A 469 -4.96 0.06 -30.95
N TYR A 470 -3.78 0.57 -31.32
CA TYR A 470 -3.41 0.73 -32.74
C TYR A 470 -3.35 -0.60 -33.47
N THR A 471 -2.85 -1.67 -32.85
CA THR A 471 -2.89 -3.02 -33.42
C THR A 471 -4.33 -3.47 -33.69
N HIS A 472 -5.27 -3.26 -32.76
CA HIS A 472 -6.69 -3.58 -32.99
C HIS A 472 -7.34 -2.73 -34.10
N LEU A 473 -6.85 -1.51 -34.32
CA LEU A 473 -7.28 -0.63 -35.41
C LEU A 473 -6.61 -0.94 -36.76
N GLY A 474 -5.74 -1.96 -36.84
CA GLY A 474 -4.96 -2.29 -38.04
C GLY A 474 -3.82 -1.30 -38.33
N ARG A 475 -3.54 -0.37 -37.40
CA ARG A 475 -2.49 0.65 -37.49
C ARG A 475 -1.14 0.10 -37.01
N HIS A 476 -0.72 -1.02 -37.59
CA HIS A 476 0.43 -1.82 -37.11
C HIS A 476 1.76 -1.07 -37.12
N ALA A 477 1.98 -0.16 -38.08
CA ALA A 477 3.21 0.65 -38.13
C ALA A 477 3.29 1.65 -36.95
N GLU A 478 2.15 2.24 -36.55
CA GLU A 478 2.10 3.14 -35.40
C GLU A 478 2.21 2.37 -34.08
N ALA A 479 1.64 1.16 -34.03
CA ALA A 479 1.84 0.24 -32.91
C ALA A 479 3.32 -0.12 -32.74
N GLU A 480 3.99 -0.53 -33.82
CA GLU A 480 5.42 -0.85 -33.85
C GLU A 480 6.27 0.32 -33.33
N GLN A 481 6.06 1.52 -33.87
CA GLN A 481 6.82 2.70 -33.47
C GLN A 481 6.67 2.99 -31.97
N LEU A 482 5.43 2.91 -31.46
CA LEU A 482 5.15 3.19 -30.07
C LEU A 482 5.70 2.09 -29.15
N GLU A 483 5.62 0.82 -29.56
CA GLU A 483 6.20 -0.32 -28.83
C GLU A 483 7.73 -0.26 -28.78
N GLN A 484 8.40 0.14 -29.87
CA GLN A 484 9.85 0.36 -29.88
C GLN A 484 10.25 1.46 -28.89
N GLN A 485 9.50 2.58 -28.87
CA GLN A 485 9.74 3.65 -27.91
C GLN A 485 9.53 3.17 -26.46
N VAL A 486 8.44 2.44 -26.18
CA VAL A 486 8.19 1.85 -24.85
C VAL A 486 9.32 0.90 -24.47
N LEU A 487 9.76 0.05 -25.40
CA LEU A 487 10.80 -0.96 -25.16
C LEU A 487 12.13 -0.31 -24.80
N GLU A 488 12.55 0.71 -25.54
CA GLU A 488 13.78 1.45 -25.26
C GLU A 488 13.75 2.05 -23.85
N GLN A 489 12.66 2.76 -23.51
CA GLN A 489 12.54 3.43 -22.21
C GLN A 489 12.42 2.42 -21.06
N ARG A 490 11.60 1.37 -21.20
CA ARG A 490 11.49 0.31 -20.18
C ARG A 490 12.81 -0.42 -19.97
N THR A 491 13.56 -0.67 -21.04
CA THR A 491 14.89 -1.30 -20.95
C THR A 491 15.86 -0.41 -20.19
N ALA A 492 15.85 0.90 -20.42
CA ALA A 492 16.71 1.84 -19.71
C ALA A 492 16.37 1.95 -18.21
N ILE A 493 15.09 1.87 -17.84
CA ILE A 493 14.61 2.18 -16.48
C ILE A 493 14.46 0.92 -15.63
N LEU A 494 13.85 -0.12 -16.18
CA LEU A 494 13.54 -1.37 -15.47
C LEU A 494 14.54 -2.49 -15.80
N GLY A 495 15.25 -2.36 -16.92
CA GLY A 495 16.13 -3.39 -17.45
C GLY A 495 15.44 -4.29 -18.48
N ALA A 496 16.26 -4.94 -19.32
CA ALA A 496 15.80 -5.82 -20.40
C ALA A 496 15.02 -7.05 -19.90
N ASN A 497 15.33 -7.51 -18.69
CA ASN A 497 14.74 -8.72 -18.11
C ASN A 497 13.46 -8.46 -17.32
N HIS A 498 13.06 -7.20 -17.14
CA HIS A 498 11.86 -6.90 -16.36
C HIS A 498 10.61 -7.50 -17.04
N PRO A 499 9.67 -8.13 -16.30
CA PRO A 499 8.48 -8.77 -16.87
C PRO A 499 7.67 -7.86 -17.82
N HIS A 500 7.48 -6.58 -17.46
CA HIS A 500 6.83 -5.59 -18.34
C HIS A 500 7.65 -5.26 -19.60
N THR A 501 8.99 -5.28 -19.55
CA THR A 501 9.84 -5.11 -20.74
C THR A 501 9.67 -6.30 -21.67
N LEU A 502 9.70 -7.52 -21.12
CA LEU A 502 9.46 -8.76 -21.87
C LEU A 502 8.06 -8.79 -22.49
N GLN A 503 7.05 -8.28 -21.80
CA GLN A 503 5.70 -8.14 -22.35
C GLN A 503 5.69 -7.18 -23.55
N THR A 504 6.36 -6.03 -23.45
CA THR A 504 6.48 -5.10 -24.60
C THR A 504 7.20 -5.76 -25.78
N MET A 505 8.26 -6.53 -25.52
CA MET A 505 8.95 -7.27 -26.58
C MET A 505 8.04 -8.30 -27.25
N GLY A 506 7.21 -9.01 -26.47
CA GLY A 506 6.22 -9.93 -27.01
C GLY A 506 5.16 -9.24 -27.88
N ASN A 507 4.67 -8.07 -27.45
CA ASN A 507 3.74 -7.27 -28.24
C ASN A 507 4.40 -6.73 -29.53
N LEU A 508 5.66 -6.29 -29.45
CA LEU A 508 6.43 -5.88 -30.62
C LEU A 508 6.63 -7.02 -31.63
N ALA A 509 6.87 -8.24 -31.14
CA ALA A 509 6.94 -9.42 -31.99
C ALA A 509 5.60 -9.71 -32.69
N LEU A 510 4.48 -9.49 -32.01
CA LEU A 510 3.14 -9.58 -32.61
C LEU A 510 2.94 -8.50 -33.69
N SER A 511 3.39 -7.27 -33.45
CA SER A 511 3.36 -6.20 -34.46
C SER A 511 4.22 -6.55 -35.68
N TYR A 512 5.40 -7.14 -35.49
CA TYR A 512 6.23 -7.65 -36.58
C TYR A 512 5.55 -8.76 -37.37
N GLN A 513 4.89 -9.71 -36.71
CA GLN A 513 4.10 -10.74 -37.37
C GLN A 513 2.99 -10.14 -38.24
N ASN A 514 2.23 -9.17 -37.72
CA ASN A 514 1.17 -8.48 -38.46
C ASN A 514 1.70 -7.66 -39.65
N LEU A 515 2.96 -7.22 -39.60
CA LEU A 515 3.66 -6.52 -40.69
C LEU A 515 4.43 -7.47 -41.63
N SER A 516 4.21 -8.78 -41.49
CA SER A 516 4.90 -9.83 -42.26
C SER A 516 6.43 -9.85 -42.10
N LYS A 517 6.96 -9.26 -41.01
CA LYS A 517 8.36 -9.35 -40.60
C LYS A 517 8.61 -10.64 -39.81
N HIS A 518 8.27 -11.79 -40.40
CA HIS A 518 8.17 -13.07 -39.68
C HIS A 518 9.49 -13.53 -39.03
N VAL A 519 10.63 -13.28 -39.68
CA VAL A 519 11.95 -13.65 -39.13
C VAL A 519 12.27 -12.86 -37.86
N ASP A 520 12.03 -11.55 -37.88
CA ASP A 520 12.25 -10.67 -36.72
C ASP A 520 11.30 -11.02 -35.57
N ALA A 521 10.04 -11.31 -35.90
CA ALA A 521 9.04 -11.78 -34.93
C ALA A 521 9.46 -13.08 -34.26
N GLU A 522 9.90 -14.09 -35.05
CA GLU A 522 10.30 -15.40 -34.52
C GLU A 522 11.52 -15.27 -33.59
N GLN A 523 12.52 -14.49 -33.99
CA GLN A 523 13.70 -14.24 -33.16
C GLN A 523 13.33 -13.58 -31.84
N LEU A 524 12.46 -12.56 -31.88
CA LEU A 524 12.05 -11.82 -30.70
C LEU A 524 11.21 -12.70 -29.75
N TYR A 525 10.26 -13.47 -30.29
CA TYR A 525 9.48 -14.42 -29.50
C TYR A 525 10.35 -15.49 -28.80
N LYS A 526 11.34 -16.07 -29.50
CA LYS A 526 12.28 -17.04 -28.90
C LYS A 526 13.05 -16.44 -27.73
N MET A 527 13.57 -15.23 -27.89
CA MET A 527 14.30 -14.51 -26.84
C MET A 527 13.40 -14.23 -25.62
N VAL A 528 12.19 -13.73 -25.86
CA VAL A 528 11.22 -13.43 -24.80
C VAL A 528 10.83 -14.70 -24.04
N LEU A 529 10.56 -15.79 -24.76
CA LEU A 529 10.17 -17.07 -24.17
C LEU A 529 11.27 -17.62 -23.25
N GLU A 530 12.54 -17.59 -23.67
CA GLU A 530 13.66 -18.02 -22.84
C GLU A 530 13.75 -17.23 -21.53
N LYS A 531 13.65 -15.90 -21.60
CA LYS A 531 13.71 -15.03 -20.42
C LYS A 531 12.51 -15.19 -19.51
N GLN A 532 11.30 -15.27 -20.06
CA GLN A 532 10.09 -15.50 -19.28
C GLN A 532 10.14 -16.84 -18.55
N ILE A 533 10.63 -17.91 -19.18
CA ILE A 533 10.81 -19.21 -18.49
C ILE A 533 11.76 -19.07 -17.30
N SER A 534 12.86 -18.34 -17.45
CA SER A 534 13.84 -18.15 -16.38
C SER A 534 13.33 -17.30 -15.21
N ILE A 535 12.45 -16.33 -15.46
CA ILE A 535 12.07 -15.30 -14.47
C ILE A 535 10.69 -15.57 -13.88
N LEU A 536 9.74 -15.97 -14.72
CA LEU A 536 8.34 -16.18 -14.35
C LEU A 536 8.00 -17.67 -14.21
N GLY A 537 8.79 -18.55 -14.83
CA GLY A 537 8.52 -19.98 -14.89
C GLY A 537 7.72 -20.40 -16.13
N GLN A 538 7.63 -21.71 -16.35
CA GLN A 538 7.04 -22.29 -17.55
C GLN A 538 5.51 -22.15 -17.64
N GLU A 539 4.84 -22.15 -16.49
CA GLU A 539 3.39 -22.13 -16.36
C GLU A 539 2.81 -20.71 -16.25
N HIS A 540 3.66 -19.69 -16.17
CA HIS A 540 3.18 -18.32 -16.06
C HIS A 540 2.34 -17.94 -17.31
N PRO A 541 1.19 -17.27 -17.16
CA PRO A 541 0.30 -16.92 -18.29
C PRO A 541 1.01 -16.24 -19.47
N ASN A 542 1.88 -15.26 -19.21
CA ASN A 542 2.68 -14.60 -20.25
C ASN A 542 3.62 -15.57 -20.99
N THR A 543 4.28 -16.49 -20.28
CA THR A 543 5.15 -17.52 -20.88
C THR A 543 4.36 -18.45 -21.79
N VAL A 544 3.16 -18.87 -21.33
CA VAL A 544 2.26 -19.71 -22.11
C VAL A 544 1.76 -18.97 -23.36
N TRP A 545 1.40 -17.70 -23.23
CA TRP A 545 0.98 -16.86 -24.35
C TRP A 545 2.09 -16.73 -25.40
N THR A 546 3.31 -16.34 -24.99
CA THR A 546 4.44 -16.19 -25.92
C THR A 546 4.78 -17.51 -26.61
N ARG A 547 4.68 -18.64 -25.89
CA ARG A 547 4.88 -19.98 -26.48
C ARG A 547 3.85 -20.29 -27.56
N LYS A 548 2.57 -20.00 -27.31
CA LYS A 548 1.49 -20.20 -28.29
C LYS A 548 1.65 -19.28 -29.50
N ALA A 549 2.00 -18.00 -29.28
CA ALA A 549 2.22 -17.04 -30.34
C ALA A 549 3.39 -17.45 -31.25
N LEU A 550 4.50 -17.92 -30.66
CA LEU A 550 5.64 -18.47 -31.41
C LEU A 550 5.25 -19.69 -32.24
N ALA A 551 4.49 -20.63 -31.67
CA ALA A 551 4.04 -21.82 -32.39
C ALA A 551 3.13 -21.46 -33.58
N SER A 552 2.17 -20.54 -33.39
CA SER A 552 1.29 -20.04 -34.46
C SER A 552 2.09 -19.42 -35.60
N LEU A 553 3.08 -18.58 -35.28
CA LEU A 553 3.94 -17.96 -36.29
C LEU A 553 4.75 -19.01 -37.07
N GLN A 554 5.26 -20.03 -36.41
CA GLN A 554 6.03 -21.10 -37.06
C GLN A 554 5.16 -21.93 -38.01
N GLU A 555 3.91 -22.21 -37.63
CA GLU A 555 2.92 -22.86 -38.49
C GLU A 555 2.60 -21.99 -39.73
N GLU A 556 2.38 -20.69 -39.55
CA GLU A 556 2.17 -19.74 -40.66
C GLU A 556 3.36 -19.72 -41.63
N MET A 557 4.58 -19.66 -41.10
CA MET A 557 5.82 -19.69 -41.90
C MET A 557 5.97 -20.99 -42.68
N GLN A 558 5.63 -22.13 -42.06
CA GLN A 558 5.67 -23.42 -42.73
C GLN A 558 4.65 -23.49 -43.88
N GLN A 559 3.40 -23.09 -43.64
CA GLN A 559 2.36 -23.06 -44.67
C GLN A 559 2.73 -22.14 -45.86
N MET A 560 3.33 -20.98 -45.59
CA MET A 560 3.82 -20.09 -46.65
C MET A 560 4.93 -20.75 -47.48
N SER A 561 5.85 -21.46 -46.84
CA SER A 561 6.92 -22.20 -47.54
C SER A 561 6.34 -23.32 -48.42
N GLU A 562 5.35 -24.07 -47.92
CA GLU A 562 4.70 -25.16 -48.65
C GLU A 562 3.87 -24.64 -49.83
N SER A 563 3.19 -23.50 -49.68
CA SER A 563 2.39 -22.87 -50.76
C SER A 563 3.22 -22.18 -51.86
N SER A 564 4.52 -21.97 -51.61
CA SER A 564 5.47 -21.36 -52.56
C SER A 564 6.25 -22.40 -53.38
N THR A 565 6.00 -23.70 -53.14
CA THR A 565 6.63 -24.84 -53.83
C THR A 565 5.64 -25.48 -54.77
#